data_AF-A0A452YTZ6-F1
#
_entry.id   AF-A0A452YTZ6-F1
#
_cell.length_a   1.000
_cell.length_b   1.000
_cell.length_c   1.000
_cell.angle_alpha   90.00
_cell.angle_beta   90.00
_cell.angle_gamma   90.00
#
_symmetry.space_group_name_H-M   'P 1'
#
loop_
_entity.id
_entity.type
_entity.pdbx_description
1 polymer ?
#
loop_
_entity_poly.entity_id
_entity_poly.type
_entity_poly.pdbx_seq_one_letter_code
_entity_poly.pdbx_strand_id
1 'polypeptide(L)'
;VFDFVKLTELYYAGSHGMDIMGPIRKSESNGHHVECVRSTDSEGKEVNLFQPASEFLPMIAEVFENLSESIKDIEGARMEDNKFCVSVHYRNVAPHDYETVHQRVTAVLKDYPCLRLTHGRKVLEVRPVIDWNKGKAVEFLLESLGLSESDDVLPIYVGDDKTDEDAFKRF
;
A
#
# COMPACT_ATOMS: atom_id res chain seq x y z
N VAL A 1 8.06 1.01 -5.02
CA VAL A 1 7.95 2.47 -5.36
C VAL A 1 9.33 3.12 -5.54
N PHE A 2 10.27 2.94 -4.60
CA PHE A 2 11.63 3.50 -4.71
C PHE A 2 12.34 3.14 -6.04
N ASP A 3 12.26 1.89 -6.49
CA ASP A 3 12.94 1.43 -7.72
C ASP A 3 12.54 2.17 -9.00
N PHE A 4 11.41 2.89 -8.99
CA PHE A 4 10.95 3.70 -10.11
C PHE A 4 11.46 5.15 -10.02
N VAL A 5 11.33 5.79 -8.85
CA VAL A 5 11.65 7.22 -8.65
C VAL A 5 13.13 7.46 -8.33
N LYS A 6 13.74 6.58 -7.52
CA LYS A 6 15.17 6.54 -7.19
C LYS A 6 15.76 7.83 -6.59
N LEU A 7 14.99 8.53 -5.77
CA LEU A 7 15.46 9.69 -4.99
C LEU A 7 15.54 9.31 -3.50
N THR A 8 16.72 9.38 -2.89
CA THR A 8 16.93 8.88 -1.51
C THR A 8 16.48 9.86 -0.43
N GLU A 9 16.11 11.06 -0.84
CA GLU A 9 15.77 12.21 0.00
C GLU A 9 14.25 12.30 0.25
N LEU A 10 13.47 11.45 -0.42
CA LEU A 10 12.01 11.44 -0.36
C LEU A 10 11.49 10.38 0.61
N TYR A 11 10.30 10.66 1.15
CA TYR A 11 9.47 9.65 1.78
C TYR A 11 8.64 8.95 0.71
N TYR A 12 8.59 7.63 0.79
CA TYR A 12 7.83 6.77 -0.11
C TYR A 12 6.71 6.11 0.67
N ALA A 13 5.48 6.26 0.19
CA ALA A 13 4.30 5.61 0.76
C ALA A 13 3.70 4.65 -0.29
N GLY A 14 3.95 3.36 -0.13
CA GLY A 14 3.37 2.28 -0.94
C GLY A 14 2.09 1.71 -0.33
N SER A 15 1.39 0.86 -1.09
CA SER A 15 0.27 0.04 -0.58
C SER A 15 -0.82 0.86 0.13
N HIS A 16 -1.31 1.93 -0.54
CA HIS A 16 -2.25 2.92 0.05
C HIS A 16 -1.74 3.59 1.33
N GLY A 17 -0.42 3.71 1.47
CA GLY A 17 0.23 4.30 2.64
C GLY A 17 0.45 3.32 3.79
N MET A 18 0.25 2.01 3.59
CA MET A 18 0.56 0.99 4.60
C MET A 18 2.03 0.59 4.62
N ASP A 19 2.82 0.99 3.61
CA ASP A 19 4.27 0.76 3.56
C ASP A 19 4.97 2.10 3.37
N ILE A 20 5.35 2.75 4.48
CA ILE A 20 6.00 4.06 4.44
C ILE A 20 7.48 3.89 4.77
N MET A 21 8.35 4.37 3.88
CA MET A 21 9.80 4.35 4.03
C MET A 21 10.35 5.76 3.84
N GLY A 22 11.32 6.17 4.65
CA GLY A 22 11.98 7.45 4.48
C GLY A 22 13.39 7.50 5.06
N PRO A 23 14.15 8.55 4.75
CA PRO A 23 15.51 8.72 5.24
C PRO A 23 15.54 8.86 6.77
N ILE A 24 16.61 8.35 7.39
CA ILE A 24 16.86 8.60 8.82
C ILE A 24 17.25 10.07 9.01
N ARG A 25 16.48 10.78 9.83
CA ARG A 25 16.87 12.10 10.34
C ARG A 25 17.66 11.93 11.63
N LYS A 26 18.86 12.50 11.68
CA LYS A 26 19.65 12.67 12.91
C LYS A 26 19.17 13.95 13.60
N SER A 27 18.22 13.88 14.53
CA SER A 27 18.05 14.83 15.66
C SER A 27 16.74 14.52 16.43
N GLU A 28 16.87 13.95 17.63
CA GLU A 28 16.61 14.58 18.95
C GLU A 28 15.14 14.56 19.38
N SER A 29 14.84 13.56 20.21
CA SER A 29 14.00 13.70 21.41
C SER A 29 12.96 14.81 21.40
N ASN A 30 11.89 14.66 20.61
CA ASN A 30 10.64 15.36 20.87
C ASN A 30 9.47 14.38 20.73
N GLY A 31 9.26 13.60 21.81
CA GLY A 31 7.95 13.26 22.39
C GLY A 31 6.95 12.39 21.63
N HIS A 32 6.93 12.37 20.30
CA HIS A 32 5.93 11.61 19.54
C HIS A 32 6.61 10.37 18.95
N HIS A 33 6.71 9.32 19.77
CA HIS A 33 7.13 7.99 19.34
C HIS A 33 6.07 7.42 18.40
N VAL A 34 6.17 7.81 17.15
CA VAL A 34 5.49 7.10 16.07
C VAL A 34 6.32 5.85 15.79
N GLU A 35 5.68 4.68 15.86
CA GLU A 35 6.32 3.35 15.89
C GLU A 35 7.06 3.03 14.57
N CYS A 36 8.22 3.64 14.36
CA CYS A 36 9.09 3.43 13.20
C CYS A 36 10.16 2.39 13.52
N VAL A 37 10.29 1.39 12.66
CA VAL A 37 11.34 0.37 12.74
C VAL A 37 12.50 0.77 11.84
N ARG A 38 13.74 0.65 12.34
CA ARG A 38 14.92 0.83 11.48
C ARG A 38 15.05 -0.36 10.52
N SER A 39 15.22 -0.08 9.25
CA SER A 39 15.44 -1.08 8.20
C SER A 39 16.56 -0.63 7.26
N THR A 40 16.88 -1.44 6.26
CA THR A 40 17.85 -1.10 5.21
C THR A 40 17.15 -1.08 3.86
N ASP A 41 17.41 -0.05 3.06
CA ASP A 41 16.95 -0.02 1.67
C ASP A 41 17.72 -1.01 0.78
N SER A 42 17.39 -1.03 -0.52
CA SER A 42 18.03 -1.92 -1.50
C SER A 42 19.52 -1.62 -1.74
N GLU A 43 20.03 -0.47 -1.30
CA GLU A 43 21.44 -0.07 -1.37
C GLU A 43 22.18 -0.28 -0.03
N GLY A 44 21.48 -0.82 0.99
CA GLY A 44 22.04 -1.09 2.32
C GLY A 44 22.12 0.13 3.23
N LYS A 45 21.47 1.25 2.86
CA LYS A 45 21.40 2.46 3.68
C LYS A 45 20.28 2.34 4.69
N GLU A 46 20.53 2.81 5.91
CA GLU A 46 19.51 2.76 6.95
C GLU A 46 18.34 3.71 6.65
N VAL A 47 17.12 3.22 6.83
CA VAL A 47 15.85 3.92 6.59
C VAL A 47 14.88 3.70 7.77
N ASN A 48 13.95 4.64 7.94
CA ASN A 48 12.82 4.46 8.84
C ASN A 48 11.67 3.83 8.07
N LEU A 49 11.14 2.72 8.60
CA LEU A 49 10.01 1.99 8.04
C LEU A 49 8.81 2.08 8.99
N PHE A 50 7.64 2.37 8.42
CA PHE A 50 6.37 2.39 9.13
C PHE A 50 5.34 1.52 8.40
N GLN A 51 4.75 0.59 9.14
CA GLN A 51 3.88 -0.46 8.62
C GLN A 51 2.74 -0.76 9.58
N PRO A 52 1.66 0.05 9.57
CA PRO A 52 0.56 -0.07 10.53
C PRO A 52 -0.22 -1.38 10.39
N ALA A 53 -0.05 -2.06 9.25
CA ALA A 53 -0.75 -3.31 8.93
C ALA A 53 0.17 -4.54 8.97
N SER A 54 1.37 -4.43 9.58
CA SER A 54 2.41 -5.48 9.53
C SER A 54 1.93 -6.87 9.98
N GLU A 55 0.96 -6.95 10.89
CA GLU A 55 0.31 -8.19 11.32
C GLU A 55 -0.39 -8.97 10.18
N PHE A 56 -0.79 -8.29 9.10
CA PHE A 56 -1.45 -8.90 7.94
C PHE A 56 -0.46 -9.46 6.91
N LEU A 57 0.85 -9.18 7.01
CA LEU A 57 1.83 -9.64 6.01
C LEU A 57 1.82 -11.15 5.77
N PRO A 58 1.79 -12.02 6.81
CA PRO A 58 1.75 -13.47 6.60
C PRO A 58 0.48 -13.91 5.86
N MET A 59 -0.66 -13.31 6.19
CA MET A 59 -1.94 -13.60 5.55
C MET A 59 -1.97 -13.14 4.09
N ILE A 60 -1.42 -11.96 3.79
CA ILE A 60 -1.33 -11.44 2.42
C ILE A 60 -0.44 -12.34 1.56
N ALA A 61 0.68 -12.82 2.10
CA ALA A 61 1.53 -13.79 1.41
C ALA A 61 0.79 -15.11 1.14
N GLU A 62 0.04 -15.63 2.11
CA GLU A 62 -0.78 -16.84 1.93
C GLU A 62 -1.85 -16.64 0.85
N VAL A 63 -2.55 -15.51 0.86
CA VAL A 63 -3.56 -15.16 -0.15
C VAL A 63 -2.94 -15.01 -1.53
N PHE A 64 -1.74 -14.44 -1.62
CA PHE A 64 -1.01 -14.35 -2.88
C PHE A 64 -0.77 -15.74 -3.49
N GLU A 65 -0.26 -16.69 -2.70
CA GLU A 65 -0.02 -18.07 -3.17
C GLU A 65 -1.33 -18.76 -3.59
N ASN A 66 -2.38 -18.64 -2.78
CA ASN A 66 -3.68 -19.25 -3.07
C ASN A 66 -4.32 -18.67 -4.34
N LEU A 67 -4.25 -17.36 -4.53
CA LEU A 67 -4.73 -16.70 -5.75
C LEU A 67 -3.88 -17.09 -6.96
N SER A 68 -2.56 -17.20 -6.81
CA SER A 68 -1.64 -17.60 -7.88
C SER A 68 -2.00 -18.99 -8.42
N GLU A 69 -2.17 -19.94 -7.52
CA GLU A 69 -2.62 -21.28 -7.86
C GLU A 69 -4.03 -21.30 -8.45
N SER A 70 -4.91 -20.43 -7.95
CA SER A 70 -6.30 -20.33 -8.42
C SER A 70 -6.40 -19.79 -9.85
N ILE A 71 -5.53 -18.89 -10.31
CA ILE A 71 -5.68 -18.24 -11.63
C ILE A 71 -4.65 -18.68 -12.68
N LYS A 72 -3.72 -19.57 -12.33
CA LYS A 72 -2.57 -19.96 -13.18
C LYS A 72 -2.93 -20.47 -14.58
N ASP A 73 -4.11 -21.07 -14.76
CA ASP A 73 -4.61 -21.61 -16.03
C ASP A 73 -5.36 -20.58 -16.88
N ILE A 74 -5.59 -19.36 -16.36
CA ILE A 74 -6.24 -18.28 -17.11
C ILE A 74 -5.19 -17.49 -17.88
N GLU A 75 -5.16 -17.68 -19.20
CA GLU A 75 -4.22 -16.99 -20.07
C GLU A 75 -4.42 -15.46 -20.00
N GLY A 76 -3.30 -14.74 -19.82
CA GLY A 76 -3.28 -13.28 -19.74
C GLY A 76 -3.59 -12.69 -18.36
N ALA A 77 -4.00 -13.51 -17.39
CA ALA A 77 -4.12 -13.09 -15.99
C ALA A 77 -2.72 -12.90 -15.39
N ARG A 78 -2.54 -11.85 -14.58
CA ARG A 78 -1.26 -11.57 -13.92
C ARG A 78 -1.48 -11.14 -12.49
N MET A 79 -0.58 -11.58 -11.61
CA MET A 79 -0.54 -11.12 -10.23
C MET A 79 0.55 -10.11 -10.01
N GLU A 80 0.32 -9.21 -9.07
CA GLU A 80 1.29 -8.25 -8.58
C GLU A 80 1.22 -8.23 -7.05
N ASP A 81 2.38 -8.43 -6.42
CA ASP A 81 2.55 -8.30 -4.99
C ASP A 81 2.96 -6.86 -4.65
N ASN A 82 2.07 -6.19 -3.93
CA ASN A 82 2.26 -4.84 -3.42
C ASN A 82 2.40 -4.83 -1.89
N LYS A 83 2.96 -5.89 -1.31
CA LYS A 83 3.30 -6.08 0.11
C LYS A 83 2.11 -6.21 1.07
N PHE A 84 1.23 -5.21 1.09
CA PHE A 84 -0.04 -5.22 1.82
C PHE A 84 -1.26 -5.33 0.90
N CYS A 85 -1.05 -5.40 -0.41
CA CYS A 85 -2.10 -5.58 -1.39
C CYS A 85 -1.68 -6.65 -2.40
N VAL A 86 -2.64 -7.45 -2.84
CA VAL A 86 -2.48 -8.37 -3.97
C VAL A 86 -3.37 -7.89 -5.10
N SER A 87 -2.79 -7.67 -6.27
CA SER A 87 -3.53 -7.21 -7.44
C SER A 87 -3.59 -8.30 -8.51
N VAL A 88 -4.81 -8.63 -8.95
CA VAL A 88 -5.08 -9.56 -10.05
C VAL A 88 -5.49 -8.76 -11.28
N HIS A 89 -4.57 -8.64 -12.22
CA HIS A 89 -4.76 -7.95 -13.49
C HIS A 89 -5.38 -8.88 -14.51
N TYR A 90 -6.51 -8.47 -15.10
CA TYR A 90 -7.23 -9.23 -16.12
C TYR A 90 -7.38 -8.45 -17.43
N ARG A 91 -6.53 -7.44 -17.63
CA ARG A 91 -6.55 -6.59 -18.83
C ARG A 91 -6.37 -7.36 -20.14
N ASN A 92 -5.50 -8.36 -20.11
CA ASN A 92 -5.11 -9.19 -21.25
C ASN A 92 -5.81 -10.55 -21.27
N VAL A 93 -6.72 -10.79 -20.32
CA VAL A 93 -7.56 -11.99 -20.29
C VAL A 93 -8.61 -11.90 -21.40
N ALA A 94 -9.02 -13.03 -21.95
CA ALA A 94 -10.10 -13.08 -22.91
C ALA A 94 -11.42 -12.59 -22.26
N PRO A 95 -12.26 -11.78 -22.95
CA PRO A 95 -13.45 -11.19 -22.33
C PRO A 95 -14.45 -12.20 -21.73
N HIS A 96 -14.49 -13.44 -22.24
CA HIS A 96 -15.36 -14.48 -21.72
C HIS A 96 -14.89 -15.06 -20.37
N ASP A 97 -13.60 -14.90 -20.03
CA ASP A 97 -13.02 -15.39 -18.78
C ASP A 97 -12.97 -14.33 -17.66
N TYR A 98 -13.41 -13.09 -17.93
CA TYR A 98 -13.42 -12.02 -16.90
C TYR A 98 -14.24 -12.41 -15.67
N GLU A 99 -15.40 -13.02 -15.89
CA GLU A 99 -16.26 -13.49 -14.80
C GLU A 99 -15.59 -14.64 -14.04
N THR A 100 -14.90 -15.54 -14.74
CA THR A 100 -14.15 -16.64 -14.11
C THR A 100 -13.05 -16.10 -13.20
N VAL A 101 -12.27 -15.09 -13.63
CA VAL A 101 -11.28 -14.43 -12.76
C VAL A 101 -11.95 -13.88 -11.50
N HIS A 102 -13.04 -13.13 -11.66
CA HIS A 102 -13.76 -12.54 -10.53
C HIS A 102 -14.28 -13.60 -9.54
N GLN A 103 -14.85 -14.68 -10.05
CA GLN A 103 -15.36 -15.78 -9.24
C GLN A 103 -14.25 -16.49 -8.47
N ARG A 104 -13.10 -16.75 -9.10
CA ARG A 104 -11.96 -17.40 -8.47
C ARG A 104 -11.34 -16.55 -7.37
N VAL A 105 -11.14 -15.25 -7.63
CA VAL A 105 -10.66 -14.31 -6.61
C VAL A 105 -11.66 -14.24 -5.44
N THR A 106 -12.95 -14.08 -5.74
CA THR A 106 -14.00 -14.04 -4.71
C THR A 106 -14.06 -15.33 -3.90
N ALA A 107 -13.86 -16.49 -4.53
CA ALA A 107 -13.88 -17.79 -3.86
C ALA A 107 -12.74 -17.91 -2.84
N VAL A 108 -11.52 -17.49 -3.20
CA VAL A 108 -10.39 -17.47 -2.26
C VAL A 108 -10.68 -16.52 -1.09
N LEU A 109 -11.23 -15.33 -1.36
CA LEU A 109 -11.49 -14.34 -0.30
C LEU A 109 -12.56 -14.75 0.72
N LYS A 110 -13.39 -15.78 0.44
CA LYS A 110 -14.41 -16.24 1.40
C LYS A 110 -13.82 -16.68 2.73
N ASP A 111 -12.60 -17.20 2.70
CA ASP A 111 -11.92 -17.69 3.89
C ASP A 111 -11.18 -16.57 4.67
N TYR A 112 -11.17 -15.34 4.13
CA TYR A 112 -10.44 -14.19 4.69
C TYR A 112 -11.37 -12.97 4.91
N PRO A 113 -12.25 -13.00 5.94
CA PRO A 113 -13.25 -11.95 6.17
C PRO A 113 -12.66 -10.57 6.56
N CYS A 114 -11.38 -10.53 6.95
CA CYS A 114 -10.65 -9.30 7.26
C CYS A 114 -9.99 -8.66 6.02
N LEU A 115 -10.16 -9.24 4.83
CA LEU A 115 -9.73 -8.66 3.56
C LEU A 115 -10.94 -8.13 2.79
N ARG A 116 -10.72 -7.11 1.96
CA ARG A 116 -11.72 -6.64 1.00
C ARG A 116 -11.22 -6.76 -0.42
N LEU A 117 -12.15 -6.99 -1.33
CA LEU A 117 -11.98 -6.87 -2.77
C LEU A 117 -12.35 -5.45 -3.21
N THR A 118 -11.49 -4.82 -4.00
CA THR A 118 -11.78 -3.57 -4.71
C THR A 118 -11.55 -3.72 -6.21
N HIS A 119 -12.33 -2.99 -6.99
CA HIS A 119 -12.28 -3.03 -8.45
C HIS A 119 -11.62 -1.77 -8.98
N GLY A 120 -10.51 -1.94 -9.69
CA GLY A 120 -9.87 -0.91 -10.49
C GLY A 120 -10.11 -1.13 -11.99
N ARG A 121 -9.40 -0.36 -12.82
CA ARG A 121 -9.53 -0.47 -14.29
C ARG A 121 -8.88 -1.75 -14.82
N LYS A 122 -9.70 -2.80 -14.92
CA LYS A 122 -9.29 -4.16 -15.31
C LYS A 122 -8.28 -4.80 -14.34
N VAL A 123 -8.46 -4.53 -13.05
CA VAL A 123 -7.69 -5.10 -11.94
C VAL A 123 -8.61 -5.33 -10.74
N LEU A 124 -8.42 -6.45 -10.04
CA LEU A 124 -9.03 -6.74 -8.75
C LEU A 124 -7.95 -6.61 -7.69
N GLU A 125 -8.20 -5.81 -6.66
CA GLU A 125 -7.24 -5.55 -5.59
C GLU A 125 -7.76 -6.14 -4.28
N VAL A 126 -6.92 -6.91 -3.61
CA VAL A 126 -7.20 -7.55 -2.33
C VAL A 126 -6.33 -6.89 -1.29
N ARG A 127 -6.94 -6.39 -0.21
CA ARG A 127 -6.21 -5.67 0.84
C ARG A 127 -6.88 -5.79 2.21
N PRO A 128 -6.14 -5.62 3.32
CA PRO A 128 -6.70 -5.62 4.67
C PRO A 128 -7.78 -4.56 4.86
N VAL A 129 -8.79 -4.91 5.65
CA VAL A 129 -9.82 -3.98 6.14
C VAL A 129 -9.32 -3.36 7.44
N ILE A 130 -8.56 -2.28 7.29
CA ILE A 130 -8.08 -1.47 8.41
C ILE A 130 -8.56 -0.03 8.26
N ASP A 131 -8.62 0.68 9.38
CA ASP A 131 -8.97 2.10 9.41
C ASP A 131 -7.75 2.97 9.01
N TRP A 132 -7.30 2.79 7.77
CA TRP A 132 -6.16 3.48 7.16
C TRP A 132 -6.47 3.91 5.73
N ASN A 133 -6.01 5.11 5.35
CA ASN A 133 -6.19 5.67 4.02
C ASN A 133 -5.05 6.66 3.68
N LYS A 134 -5.04 7.18 2.44
CA LYS A 134 -4.01 8.13 1.99
C LYS A 134 -3.97 9.41 2.83
N GLY A 135 -5.13 9.92 3.26
CA GLY A 135 -5.18 11.09 4.15
C GLY A 135 -4.49 10.85 5.49
N LYS A 136 -4.76 9.69 6.12
CA LYS A 136 -4.08 9.26 7.35
C LYS A 136 -2.59 9.06 7.15
N ALA A 137 -2.16 8.56 5.99
CA ALA A 137 -0.74 8.44 5.66
C ALA A 137 -0.05 9.80 5.54
N VAL A 138 -0.71 10.82 5.00
CA VAL A 138 -0.18 12.18 4.91
C VAL A 138 -0.13 12.84 6.30
N GLU A 139 -1.21 12.71 7.09
CA GLU A 139 -1.26 13.19 8.48
C GLU A 139 -0.13 12.58 9.31
N PHE A 140 0.02 11.26 9.23
CA PHE A 140 1.12 10.53 9.83
C PHE A 140 2.50 11.08 9.44
N LEU A 141 2.71 11.38 8.15
CA LEU A 141 3.98 11.94 7.67
C LEU A 141 4.23 13.33 8.26
N LEU A 142 3.22 14.20 8.31
CA LEU A 142 3.35 15.54 8.90
C LEU A 142 3.67 15.45 10.38
N GLU A 143 2.97 14.61 11.14
CA GLU A 143 3.22 14.39 12.57
C GLU A 143 4.62 13.82 12.81
N SER A 144 4.99 12.76 12.08
CA SER A 144 6.30 12.10 12.21
C SER A 144 7.47 13.02 11.85
N LEU A 145 7.22 14.01 11.00
CA LEU A 145 8.20 15.03 10.62
C LEU A 145 8.20 16.25 11.57
N GLY A 146 7.28 16.31 12.54
CA GLY A 146 7.09 17.47 13.41
C GLY A 146 6.56 18.70 12.68
N LEU A 147 5.89 18.51 11.54
CA LEU A 147 5.41 19.58 10.66
C LEU A 147 3.92 19.86 10.83
N SER A 148 3.18 19.02 11.55
CA SER A 148 1.72 19.16 11.73
C SER A 148 1.31 20.49 12.37
N GLU A 149 2.13 21.01 13.30
CA GLU A 149 1.88 22.25 14.04
C GLU A 149 2.79 23.41 13.58
N SER A 150 3.43 23.28 12.43
CA SER A 150 4.42 24.26 11.94
C SER A 150 3.74 25.35 11.09
N ASP A 151 3.63 26.57 11.61
CA ASP A 151 3.11 27.73 10.88
C ASP A 151 3.95 28.11 9.63
N ASP A 152 5.22 27.67 9.57
CA ASP A 152 6.14 27.93 8.46
C ASP A 152 5.99 26.97 7.27
N VAL A 153 5.10 25.98 7.36
CA VAL A 153 4.96 24.92 6.35
C VAL A 153 3.53 24.85 5.82
N LEU A 154 3.39 24.91 4.49
CA LEU A 154 2.13 24.69 3.79
C LEU A 154 2.16 23.33 3.08
N PRO A 155 1.39 22.32 3.53
CA PRO A 155 1.25 21.06 2.81
C PRO A 155 0.54 21.26 1.47
N ILE A 156 1.12 20.72 0.39
CA ILE A 156 0.49 20.69 -0.93
C ILE A 156 0.32 19.23 -1.33
N TYR A 157 -0.93 18.80 -1.55
CA TYR A 157 -1.26 17.47 -2.05
C TYR A 157 -1.71 17.53 -3.50
N VAL A 158 -1.19 16.63 -4.34
CA VAL A 158 -1.57 16.48 -5.74
C VAL A 158 -1.95 15.02 -5.99
N GLY A 159 -3.15 14.78 -6.49
CA GLY A 159 -3.69 13.45 -6.78
C GLY A 159 -4.52 13.44 -8.06
N ASP A 160 -4.65 12.27 -8.69
CA ASP A 160 -5.30 12.09 -9.99
C ASP A 160 -6.52 11.15 -9.95
N ASP A 161 -6.71 10.41 -8.86
CA ASP A 161 -7.73 9.37 -8.76
C ASP A 161 -8.65 9.56 -7.54
N LYS A 162 -9.79 8.87 -7.55
CA LYS A 162 -10.80 8.92 -6.49
C LYS A 162 -10.26 8.54 -5.11
N THR A 163 -9.19 7.77 -5.03
CA THR A 163 -8.55 7.42 -3.75
C THR A 163 -7.86 8.61 -3.09
N ASP A 164 -7.55 9.67 -3.84
CA ASP A 164 -6.93 10.90 -3.33
C ASP A 164 -7.92 11.82 -2.62
N GLU A 165 -9.22 11.61 -2.82
CA GLU A 165 -10.30 12.29 -2.09
C GLU A 165 -10.18 12.11 -0.57
N ASP A 166 -9.60 11.01 -0.11
CA ASP A 166 -9.34 10.78 1.31
C ASP A 166 -8.30 11.77 1.86
N ALA A 167 -7.32 12.18 1.04
CA ALA A 167 -6.34 13.20 1.39
C ALA A 167 -6.95 14.60 1.28
N PHE A 168 -7.70 14.91 0.22
CA PHE A 168 -8.35 16.22 0.05
C PHE A 168 -9.36 16.54 1.15
N LYS A 169 -10.04 15.54 1.74
CA LYS A 169 -10.96 15.80 2.86
C LYS A 169 -10.25 16.17 4.17
N ARG A 170 -8.96 15.89 4.27
CA ARG A 170 -8.18 16.12 5.49
C ARG A 170 -7.54 17.52 5.54
N PHE A 171 -7.36 18.14 4.37
CA PHE A 171 -6.64 19.42 4.16
C PHE A 171 -7.48 20.44 3.39
#